data_AF-A0A7J6N5R7-F1
#
_entry.id   AF-A0A7J6N5R7-F1
#
_cell.length_a   1.000
_cell.length_b   1.000
_cell.length_c   1.000
_cell.angle_alpha   90.00
_cell.angle_beta   90.00
_cell.angle_gamma   90.00
#
_symmetry.space_group_name_H-M   'P 1'
#
loop_
_entity.id
_entity.type
_entity.pdbx_description
1 polymer ?
#
loop_
_entity_poly.entity_id
_entity_poly.type
_entity_poly.pdbx_seq_one_letter_code
_entity_poly.pdbx_strand_id
1 'polypeptide(L)'
;MDITVTDASNVPEKAYLSIRVGETRRQAPLRLNEPLRFPSDNQESCKVDLFTQVGSQQVPLRRFKDQGEQTESVALENPAGGPKIVLSLNFKHTDPRVKQKKSQRQTRHQAALNAKKYLDDFQVQQLLQGMVQQLLTDRPADPLTFMAGYIQERNTSSPNGAVEAPKSEPAVHVQKKENDAVDYSAMPGLGDDEFPGFPHEDCPADMPDLSEHHSVMADVLKANPDIYNNLKEKKTPNGVGLAKCIKTGMDNKGHPMIKTVG
;
A
#
# COMPACT_ATOMS: atom_id res chain seq x y z
N MET A 1 -7.79 24.23 14.63
CA MET A 1 -7.06 25.46 14.98
C MET A 1 -6.89 26.29 13.71
N ASP A 2 -7.18 27.58 13.75
CA ASP A 2 -7.02 28.50 12.63
C ASP A 2 -5.93 29.52 12.96
N ILE A 3 -4.94 29.68 12.07
CA ILE A 3 -3.86 30.67 12.23
C ILE A 3 -4.03 31.76 11.18
N THR A 4 -4.08 33.02 11.62
CA THR A 4 -4.22 34.20 10.77
C THR A 4 -3.03 35.13 10.95
N VAL A 5 -2.46 35.63 9.85
CA VAL A 5 -1.48 36.72 9.91
C VAL A 5 -2.22 38.05 9.91
N THR A 6 -2.11 38.81 10.99
CA THR A 6 -2.81 40.09 11.17
C THR A 6 -2.01 41.28 10.66
N ASP A 7 -0.67 41.21 10.75
CA ASP A 7 0.23 42.28 10.32
C ASP A 7 1.54 41.71 9.75
N ALA A 8 2.14 42.43 8.81
CA ALA A 8 3.42 42.07 8.20
C ALA A 8 4.16 43.30 7.66
N SER A 9 5.39 43.51 8.13
CA SER A 9 6.30 44.58 7.67
C SER A 9 7.49 44.01 6.92
N ASN A 10 8.06 44.76 5.95
CA ASN A 10 9.26 44.40 5.19
C ASN A 10 9.14 43.07 4.40
N VAL A 11 7.96 42.79 3.84
CA VAL A 11 7.73 41.57 3.06
C VAL A 11 8.25 41.72 1.63
N PRO A 12 9.06 40.79 1.11
CA PRO A 12 9.45 40.78 -0.30
C PRO A 12 8.25 40.64 -1.26
N GLU A 13 8.38 41.17 -2.47
CA GLU A 13 7.35 41.00 -3.50
C GLU A 13 7.09 39.51 -3.80
N LYS A 14 5.80 39.12 -3.92
CA LYS A 14 5.36 37.72 -4.15
C LYS A 14 5.82 36.72 -3.09
N ALA A 15 5.76 37.10 -1.82
CA ALA A 15 6.04 36.19 -0.72
C ALA A 15 4.93 35.13 -0.51
N TYR A 16 5.36 33.91 -0.21
CA TYR A 16 4.54 32.78 0.18
C TYR A 16 4.81 32.44 1.63
N LEU A 17 3.75 32.41 2.42
CA LEU A 17 3.77 31.98 3.80
C LEU A 17 3.60 30.46 3.88
N SER A 18 4.43 29.80 4.67
CA SER A 18 4.35 28.38 4.95
C SER A 18 4.35 28.15 6.45
N ILE A 19 3.21 27.75 7.00
CA ILE A 19 3.08 27.41 8.42
C ILE A 19 2.97 25.89 8.56
N ARG A 20 3.80 25.30 9.42
CA ARG A 20 3.76 23.88 9.79
C ARG A 20 3.39 23.75 11.26
N VAL A 21 2.38 22.92 11.53
CA VAL A 21 1.92 22.54 12.86
C VAL A 21 1.93 21.02 12.92
N GLY A 22 2.84 20.44 13.71
CA GLY A 22 3.09 18.99 13.72
C GLY A 22 3.42 18.46 12.31
N GLU A 23 2.61 17.53 11.83
CA GLU A 23 2.74 16.94 10.48
C GLU A 23 2.04 17.74 9.37
N THR A 24 1.16 18.69 9.73
CA THR A 24 0.39 19.45 8.75
C THR A 24 1.14 20.71 8.34
N ARG A 25 1.42 20.85 7.04
CA ARG A 25 1.97 22.07 6.44
C ARG A 25 0.91 22.74 5.57
N ARG A 26 0.72 24.04 5.75
CA ARG A 26 -0.10 24.91 4.89
C ARG A 26 0.80 25.95 4.25
N GLN A 27 0.73 26.09 2.93
CA GLN A 27 1.48 27.07 2.17
C GLN A 27 0.54 27.85 1.24
N ALA A 28 0.60 29.18 1.30
CA ALA A 28 -0.23 30.08 0.52
C ALA A 28 0.52 31.40 0.23
N PRO A 29 0.13 32.18 -0.79
CA PRO A 29 0.58 33.56 -0.92
C PRO A 29 0.30 34.33 0.38
N LEU A 30 1.22 35.18 0.83
CA LEU A 30 1.02 35.96 2.05
C LEU A 30 -0.15 36.93 1.84
N ARG A 31 -1.23 36.72 2.57
CA ARG A 31 -2.41 37.59 2.63
C ARG A 31 -2.76 37.84 4.07
N LEU A 32 -2.96 39.11 4.41
CA LEU A 32 -3.36 39.51 5.74
C LEU A 32 -4.81 39.11 5.99
N ASN A 33 -5.11 38.69 7.21
CA ASN A 33 -6.43 38.29 7.70
C ASN A 33 -7.06 37.07 7.00
N GLU A 34 -6.26 36.25 6.31
CA GLU A 34 -6.74 34.98 5.74
C GLU A 34 -6.44 33.81 6.70
N PRO A 35 -7.45 33.04 7.15
CA PRO A 35 -7.25 31.95 8.11
C PRO A 35 -6.71 30.68 7.43
N LEU A 36 -5.57 30.20 7.92
CA LEU A 36 -5.01 28.90 7.59
C LEU A 36 -5.50 27.85 8.59
N ARG A 37 -6.31 26.89 8.13
CA ARG A 37 -6.93 25.86 8.97
C ARG A 37 -6.04 24.63 9.17
N PHE A 38 -5.87 24.23 10.43
CA PHE A 38 -5.11 23.05 10.86
C PHE A 38 -6.02 22.05 11.61
N PRO A 39 -5.86 20.74 11.33
CA PRO A 39 -6.74 19.69 11.86
C PRO A 39 -6.58 19.44 13.36
N SER A 40 -5.44 19.80 13.96
CA SER A 40 -5.12 19.51 15.36
C SER A 40 -4.50 20.72 16.06
N ASP A 41 -4.77 20.86 17.35
CA ASP A 41 -4.30 21.94 18.24
C ASP A 41 -3.37 21.42 19.36
N ASN A 42 -2.96 20.14 19.27
CA ASN A 42 -2.20 19.47 20.34
C ASN A 42 -0.69 19.73 20.27
N GLN A 43 -0.25 20.84 19.69
CA GLN A 43 1.18 21.15 19.51
C GLN A 43 1.50 22.50 20.14
N GLU A 44 2.56 22.54 20.96
CA GLU A 44 2.95 23.75 21.71
C GLU A 44 3.67 24.79 20.84
N SER A 45 4.16 24.41 19.65
CA SER A 45 4.85 25.31 18.73
C SER A 45 4.50 25.05 17.28
N CYS A 46 4.62 26.09 16.46
CA CYS A 46 4.49 26.02 15.00
C CYS A 46 5.74 26.58 14.33
N LYS A 47 6.07 26.07 13.13
CA LYS A 47 7.16 26.59 12.31
C LYS A 47 6.59 27.49 11.22
N VAL A 48 7.11 28.71 11.12
CA VAL A 48 6.72 29.68 10.10
C VAL A 48 7.91 29.95 9.18
N ASP A 49 7.76 29.58 7.91
CA ASP A 49 8.75 29.81 6.86
C ASP A 49 8.16 30.80 5.82
N LEU A 50 8.96 31.77 5.37
CA LEU A 50 8.60 32.71 4.30
C LEU A 50 9.44 32.40 3.05
N PHE A 51 8.77 32.15 1.94
CA PHE A 51 9.40 31.86 0.65
C PHE A 51 9.15 32.99 -0.34
N THR A 52 10.10 33.26 -1.21
CA THR A 52 9.91 34.15 -2.36
C THR A 52 9.89 33.33 -3.63
N GLN A 53 9.11 33.78 -4.61
CA GLN A 53 9.07 33.10 -5.90
C GLN A 53 10.37 33.37 -6.67
N VAL A 54 11.19 32.32 -6.82
CA VAL A 54 12.48 32.38 -7.52
C VAL A 54 12.33 32.26 -9.05
N GLY A 55 11.19 31.81 -9.57
CA GLY A 55 10.96 31.70 -11.02
C GLY A 55 9.58 31.13 -11.34
N SER A 56 9.09 31.36 -12.55
CA SER A 56 7.80 30.85 -13.04
C SER A 56 7.88 30.56 -14.52
N GLN A 57 7.45 29.38 -14.95
CA GLN A 57 7.25 29.06 -16.37
C GLN A 57 5.94 28.32 -16.52
N GLN A 58 5.08 28.78 -17.44
CA GLN A 58 3.83 28.11 -17.74
C GLN A 58 4.11 26.95 -18.71
N VAL A 59 3.72 25.75 -18.32
CA VAL A 59 3.87 24.55 -19.14
C VAL A 59 2.51 24.17 -19.74
N PRO A 60 2.33 24.19 -21.07
CA PRO A 60 1.05 23.89 -21.69
C PRO A 60 0.72 22.39 -21.58
N LEU A 61 -0.33 22.06 -20.82
CA LEU A 61 -0.74 20.67 -20.58
C LEU A 61 -1.26 19.94 -21.83
N ARG A 62 -1.46 20.64 -22.96
CA ARG A 62 -1.91 20.03 -24.23
C ARG A 62 -0.95 18.98 -24.76
N ARG A 63 0.35 19.10 -24.47
CA ARG A 63 1.39 18.14 -24.89
C ARG A 63 1.30 16.79 -24.17
N PHE A 64 0.60 16.74 -23.04
CA PHE A 64 0.48 15.54 -22.18
C PHE A 64 -0.87 14.84 -22.29
N LYS A 65 -1.68 15.15 -23.31
CA LYS A 65 -2.99 14.51 -23.54
C LYS A 65 -2.89 13.18 -24.30
N ASP A 66 -1.75 12.90 -24.91
CA ASP A 66 -1.49 11.61 -25.56
C ASP A 66 -1.17 10.55 -24.52
N GLN A 67 -1.74 9.35 -24.65
CA GLN A 67 -1.58 8.26 -23.69
C GLN A 67 -0.10 7.84 -23.61
N GLY A 68 0.58 8.22 -22.53
CA GLY A 68 1.98 7.82 -22.30
C GLY A 68 2.64 8.54 -21.13
N GLU A 69 3.71 7.95 -20.61
CA GLU A 69 4.62 8.60 -19.66
C GLU A 69 5.49 9.60 -20.42
N GLN A 70 5.28 10.89 -20.21
CA GLN A 70 6.06 11.93 -20.85
C GLN A 70 6.86 12.74 -19.83
N THR A 71 8.14 12.93 -20.14
CA THR A 71 9.06 13.77 -19.35
C THR A 71 9.34 15.06 -20.13
N GLU A 72 9.07 16.23 -19.54
CA GLU A 72 9.41 17.54 -20.10
C GLU A 72 10.40 18.27 -19.17
N SER A 73 11.39 18.92 -19.77
CA SER A 73 12.36 19.74 -19.03
C SER A 73 11.94 21.22 -19.09
N VAL A 74 11.90 21.87 -17.94
CA VAL A 74 11.49 23.26 -17.77
C VAL A 74 12.65 24.06 -17.19
N ALA A 75 13.14 25.05 -17.93
CA ALA A 75 14.12 26.01 -17.43
C ALA A 75 13.39 27.23 -16.86
N LEU A 76 13.65 27.54 -15.60
CA LEU A 76 13.19 28.74 -14.90
C LEU A 76 14.35 29.73 -14.83
N GLU A 77 14.08 30.96 -15.26
CA GLU A 77 15.00 32.08 -15.07
C GLU A 77 14.79 32.70 -13.69
N ASN A 78 15.89 32.94 -12.98
CA ASN A 78 15.85 33.52 -11.64
C ASN A 78 15.90 35.06 -11.74
N PRO A 79 14.85 35.79 -11.34
CA PRO A 79 14.84 37.26 -11.37
C PRO A 79 15.93 37.90 -10.49
N ALA A 80 16.43 37.19 -9.48
CA ALA A 80 17.45 37.67 -8.55
C ALA A 80 18.89 37.41 -9.01
N GLY A 81 19.11 36.99 -10.28
CA GLY A 81 20.44 36.84 -10.87
C GLY A 81 21.18 35.54 -10.52
N GLY A 82 20.47 34.53 -10.00
CA GLY A 82 21.05 33.22 -9.68
C GLY A 82 21.14 32.25 -10.87
N PRO A 83 21.74 31.05 -10.68
CA PRO A 83 21.86 30.04 -11.72
C PRO A 83 20.50 29.61 -12.27
N LYS A 84 20.44 29.31 -13.59
CA LYS A 84 19.23 28.80 -14.25
C LYS A 84 18.77 27.51 -13.56
N ILE A 85 17.52 27.48 -13.11
CA ILE A 85 16.94 26.31 -12.45
C ILE A 85 16.30 25.45 -13.54
N VAL A 86 16.78 24.22 -13.72
CA VAL A 86 16.22 23.27 -14.68
C VAL A 86 15.50 22.15 -13.93
N LEU A 87 14.21 21.97 -14.22
CA LEU A 87 13.35 20.96 -13.61
C LEU A 87 12.93 19.93 -14.65
N SER A 88 13.05 18.64 -14.35
CA SER A 88 12.48 17.55 -15.17
C SER A 88 11.15 17.11 -14.57
N LEU A 89 10.05 17.32 -15.30
CA LEU A 89 8.69 16.99 -14.88
C LEU A 89 8.22 15.72 -15.58
N ASN A 90 7.71 14.75 -14.82
CA ASN A 90 7.09 13.54 -15.33
C ASN A 90 5.57 13.64 -15.20
N PHE A 91 4.86 13.54 -16.31
CA PHE A 91 3.40 13.58 -16.36
C PHE A 91 2.83 12.19 -16.61
N LYS A 92 2.02 11.71 -15.66
CA LYS A 92 1.21 10.50 -15.80
C LYS A 92 -0.27 10.88 -15.72
N HIS A 93 -1.00 10.68 -16.80
CA HIS A 93 -2.45 10.87 -16.79
C HIS A 93 -3.07 9.80 -15.88
N THR A 94 -3.52 10.22 -14.70
CA THR A 94 -4.23 9.35 -13.75
C THR A 94 -5.66 9.83 -13.70
N ASP A 95 -6.56 9.01 -14.26
CA ASP A 95 -7.99 9.32 -14.26
C ASP A 95 -8.47 9.47 -12.79
N PRO A 96 -9.09 10.59 -12.39
CA PRO A 96 -9.53 10.81 -11.02
C PRO A 96 -10.52 9.74 -10.51
N ARG A 97 -11.21 9.01 -11.40
CA ARG A 97 -12.05 7.86 -11.03
C ARG A 97 -11.24 6.64 -10.56
N VAL A 98 -10.00 6.49 -11.04
CA VAL A 98 -9.08 5.42 -10.61
C VAL A 98 -8.40 5.77 -9.29
N LYS A 99 -8.28 7.07 -8.96
CA LYS A 99 -7.61 7.56 -7.72
C LYS A 99 -8.41 7.38 -6.43
N GLN A 100 -9.66 6.91 -6.46
CA GLN A 100 -10.37 6.51 -5.23
C GLN A 100 -10.00 5.12 -4.71
N LYS A 101 -9.31 4.28 -5.49
CA LYS A 101 -8.54 3.19 -4.89
C LYS A 101 -7.26 3.82 -4.36
N LYS A 102 -7.25 4.18 -3.06
CA LYS A 102 -6.02 4.39 -2.28
C LYS A 102 -5.00 3.40 -2.79
N SER A 103 -3.78 3.84 -3.11
CA SER A 103 -2.68 2.91 -3.38
C SER A 103 -2.60 1.97 -2.19
N GLN A 104 -3.23 0.81 -2.32
CA GLN A 104 -3.20 -0.25 -1.35
C GLN A 104 -1.80 -0.76 -1.52
N ARG A 105 -0.88 -0.11 -0.80
CA ARG A 105 0.50 -0.51 -0.61
C ARG A 105 0.40 -2.02 -0.46
N GLN A 106 0.83 -2.77 -1.49
CA GLN A 106 0.60 -4.21 -1.57
C GLN A 106 0.93 -4.73 -0.19
N THR A 107 -0.10 -5.20 0.51
CA THR A 107 0.03 -5.52 1.92
C THR A 107 1.19 -6.50 1.99
N ARG A 108 2.11 -6.36 2.96
CA ARG A 108 3.25 -7.28 3.10
C ARG A 108 2.84 -8.75 2.96
N HIS A 109 1.60 -9.06 3.35
CA HIS A 109 0.91 -10.32 3.14
C HIS A 109 0.77 -10.74 1.67
N GLN A 110 0.35 -9.88 0.74
CA GLN A 110 0.17 -10.24 -0.67
C GLN A 110 1.51 -10.49 -1.40
N ALA A 111 2.54 -9.71 -1.08
CA ALA A 111 3.89 -10.00 -1.57
C ALA A 111 4.42 -11.34 -1.02
N ALA A 112 4.13 -11.65 0.25
CA ALA A 112 4.47 -12.92 0.87
C ALA A 112 3.69 -14.10 0.27
N LEU A 113 2.40 -13.91 -0.05
CA LEU A 113 1.56 -14.93 -0.69
C LEU A 113 2.04 -15.25 -2.11
N ASN A 114 2.38 -14.24 -2.90
CA ASN A 114 2.92 -14.43 -4.25
C ASN A 114 4.29 -15.11 -4.22
N ALA A 115 5.17 -14.72 -3.29
CA ALA A 115 6.46 -15.38 -3.11
C ALA A 115 6.29 -16.83 -2.66
N LYS A 116 5.38 -17.12 -1.72
CA LYS A 116 5.08 -18.48 -1.28
C LYS A 116 4.56 -19.34 -2.42
N LYS A 117 3.60 -18.82 -3.20
CA LYS A 117 3.05 -19.53 -4.35
C LYS A 117 4.15 -19.92 -5.35
N TYR A 118 5.07 -19.02 -5.66
CA TYR A 118 6.22 -19.34 -6.51
C TYR A 118 7.11 -20.45 -5.90
N LEU A 119 7.40 -20.38 -4.60
CA LEU A 119 8.21 -21.40 -3.94
C LEU A 119 7.54 -22.79 -3.92
N ASP A 120 6.21 -22.82 -3.82
CA ASP A 120 5.42 -24.05 -3.83
C ASP A 120 5.28 -24.62 -5.26
N ASP A 121 4.95 -23.79 -6.25
CA ASP A 121 4.74 -24.19 -7.65
C ASP A 121 6.01 -24.82 -8.26
N PHE A 122 7.18 -24.27 -7.92
CA PHE A 122 8.48 -24.78 -8.38
C PHE A 122 9.13 -25.75 -7.37
N GLN A 123 8.40 -26.17 -6.33
CA GLN A 123 8.87 -27.08 -5.26
C GLN A 123 10.16 -26.64 -4.55
N VAL A 124 10.51 -25.37 -4.67
CA VAL A 124 11.71 -24.76 -4.06
C VAL A 124 11.62 -24.83 -2.54
N GLN A 125 10.42 -24.71 -1.96
CA GLN A 125 10.25 -24.78 -0.51
C GLN A 125 10.69 -26.13 0.08
N GLN A 126 10.27 -27.24 -0.53
CA GLN A 126 10.63 -28.59 -0.06
C GLN A 126 12.11 -28.89 -0.28
N LEU A 127 12.66 -28.42 -1.41
CA LEU A 127 14.09 -28.53 -1.72
C LEU A 127 14.94 -27.82 -0.66
N LEU A 128 14.63 -26.54 -0.38
CA LEU A 128 15.38 -25.74 0.59
C LEU A 128 15.25 -26.31 2.00
N GLN A 129 14.06 -26.76 2.40
CA GLN A 129 13.84 -27.32 3.73
C GLN A 129 14.65 -28.61 3.95
N GLY A 130 14.67 -29.51 2.97
CA GLY A 130 15.49 -30.73 3.02
C GLY A 130 16.98 -30.42 3.06
N MET A 131 17.43 -29.47 2.23
CA MET A 131 18.82 -29.03 2.19
C MET A 131 19.28 -28.43 3.52
N VAL A 132 18.47 -27.56 4.13
CA VAL A 132 18.77 -26.93 5.42
C VAL A 132 18.81 -27.96 6.54
N GLN A 133 17.87 -28.91 6.57
CA GLN A 133 17.86 -29.97 7.58
C GLN A 133 19.12 -30.83 7.52
N GLN A 134 19.58 -31.18 6.32
CA GLN A 134 20.79 -31.98 6.14
C GLN A 134 22.06 -31.19 6.46
N LEU A 135 22.12 -29.92 6.06
CA LEU A 135 23.22 -29.01 6.39
C LEU A 135 23.38 -28.81 7.91
N LEU A 136 22.27 -28.70 8.64
CA LEU A 136 22.28 -28.57 10.11
C LEU A 136 22.66 -29.87 10.83
N THR A 137 22.46 -31.01 10.17
CA THR A 137 22.79 -32.35 10.71
C THR A 137 24.27 -32.67 10.49
N ASP A 138 24.73 -32.56 9.24
CA ASP A 138 26.09 -32.96 8.86
C ASP A 138 27.15 -31.90 9.22
N ARG A 139 26.71 -30.65 9.43
CA ARG A 139 27.55 -29.48 9.78
C ARG A 139 28.91 -29.48 9.04
N PRO A 140 28.89 -29.51 7.70
CA PRO A 140 30.12 -29.58 6.91
C PRO A 140 30.99 -28.34 7.13
N ALA A 141 32.31 -28.50 6.99
CA ALA A 141 33.27 -27.42 7.15
C ALA A 141 33.07 -26.27 6.13
N ASP A 142 32.53 -26.57 4.95
CA ASP A 142 32.10 -25.58 3.94
C ASP A 142 30.64 -25.79 3.53
N PRO A 143 29.71 -25.00 4.10
CA PRO A 143 28.28 -25.09 3.82
C PRO A 143 27.88 -24.72 2.38
N LEU A 144 28.59 -23.80 1.73
CA LEU A 144 28.24 -23.33 0.38
C LEU A 144 28.49 -24.41 -0.67
N THR A 145 29.65 -25.08 -0.57
CA THR A 145 30.02 -26.19 -1.46
C THR A 145 29.06 -27.37 -1.29
N PHE A 146 28.63 -27.66 -0.06
CA PHE A 146 27.62 -28.69 0.21
C PHE A 146 26.26 -28.36 -0.45
N MET A 147 25.77 -27.13 -0.32
CA MET A 147 24.49 -26.72 -0.93
C MET A 147 24.51 -26.85 -2.46
N ALA A 148 25.62 -26.49 -3.10
CA ALA A 148 25.79 -26.65 -4.54
C ALA A 148 25.76 -28.13 -4.96
N GLY A 149 26.44 -29.01 -4.21
CA GLY A 149 26.42 -30.47 -4.43
C GLY A 149 25.02 -31.07 -4.25
N TYR A 150 24.29 -30.66 -3.20
CA TYR A 150 22.93 -31.14 -2.92
C TYR A 150 21.94 -30.86 -4.06
N ILE A 151 22.02 -29.66 -4.64
CA ILE A 151 21.18 -29.28 -5.80
C ILE A 151 21.59 -30.09 -7.04
N GLN A 152 22.88 -30.36 -7.24
CA GLN A 152 23.38 -31.13 -8.38
C GLN A 152 23.00 -32.62 -8.30
N GLU A 153 23.11 -33.27 -7.14
CA GLU A 153 22.71 -34.66 -6.93
C GLU A 153 21.21 -34.90 -7.15
N ARG A 154 20.39 -33.90 -6.81
CA ARG A 154 18.95 -33.97 -7.03
C ARG A 154 18.56 -33.77 -8.49
N ASN A 155 19.40 -33.07 -9.27
CA ASN A 155 19.24 -32.98 -10.72
C ASN A 155 19.60 -34.29 -11.44
N THR A 156 20.47 -35.15 -10.87
CA THR A 156 20.92 -36.39 -11.52
C THR A 156 20.10 -37.63 -11.15
N SER A 157 19.29 -37.58 -10.10
CA SER A 157 18.51 -38.70 -9.57
C SER A 157 17.08 -38.83 -10.14
N SER A 158 16.71 -38.02 -11.13
CA SER A 158 15.42 -38.13 -11.83
C SER A 158 15.58 -38.94 -13.13
N PRO A 159 14.97 -40.15 -13.28
CA PRO A 159 15.01 -40.89 -14.53
C PRO A 159 14.01 -40.29 -15.52
N ASN A 160 14.53 -39.43 -16.40
CA ASN A 160 14.03 -39.12 -17.74
C ASN A 160 12.57 -38.65 -17.89
N GLY A 161 12.37 -37.34 -17.77
CA GLY A 161 11.35 -36.60 -18.49
C GLY A 161 12.01 -35.38 -19.11
N ALA A 162 12.55 -35.52 -20.32
CA ALA A 162 12.95 -34.40 -21.13
C ALA A 162 11.72 -33.48 -21.33
N VAL A 163 11.70 -32.35 -20.65
CA VAL A 163 11.08 -31.16 -21.24
C VAL A 163 12.15 -30.62 -22.16
N GLU A 164 11.98 -30.87 -23.46
CA GLU A 164 12.69 -30.14 -24.50
C GLU A 164 12.75 -28.67 -24.11
N ALA A 165 13.97 -28.12 -24.03
CA ALA A 165 14.15 -26.69 -24.20
C ALA A 165 13.41 -26.31 -25.49
N PRO A 166 12.51 -25.31 -25.50
CA PRO A 166 11.98 -24.83 -26.75
C PRO A 166 13.17 -24.29 -27.54
N LYS A 167 13.50 -25.01 -28.61
CA LYS A 167 14.50 -24.61 -29.60
C LYS A 167 14.18 -23.19 -30.05
N SER A 168 15.20 -22.35 -30.01
CA SER A 168 15.23 -21.08 -30.70
C SER A 168 15.00 -21.30 -32.20
N GLU A 169 13.79 -21.02 -32.67
CA GLU A 169 13.46 -20.82 -34.09
C GLU A 169 12.39 -19.70 -34.19
N PRO A 170 12.28 -19.04 -35.35
CA PRO A 170 12.29 -17.58 -35.47
C PRO A 170 11.00 -16.92 -34.97
N ALA A 171 11.14 -15.64 -34.61
CA ALA A 171 10.06 -14.75 -34.20
C ALA A 171 8.90 -14.73 -35.21
N VAL A 172 7.92 -15.62 -35.03
CA VAL A 172 6.59 -15.43 -35.58
C VAL A 172 5.91 -14.39 -34.71
N HIS A 173 5.62 -13.23 -35.31
CA HIS A 173 4.72 -12.22 -34.77
C HIS A 173 3.37 -12.88 -34.41
N VAL A 174 3.24 -13.34 -33.18
CA VAL A 174 1.93 -13.42 -32.54
C VAL A 174 1.67 -12.02 -32.02
N GLN A 175 0.78 -11.30 -32.70
CA GLN A 175 0.22 -10.05 -32.22
C GLN A 175 -0.31 -10.30 -30.80
N LYS A 176 0.38 -9.76 -29.79
CA LYS A 176 -0.17 -9.61 -28.46
C LYS A 176 -1.44 -8.79 -28.61
N LYS A 177 -2.61 -9.43 -28.47
CA LYS A 177 -3.78 -8.71 -27.98
C LYS A 177 -3.45 -8.31 -26.55
N GLU A 178 -2.99 -7.08 -26.37
CA GLU A 178 -3.05 -6.37 -25.10
C GLU A 178 -4.51 -6.37 -24.66
N ASN A 179 -4.87 -7.24 -23.70
CA ASN A 179 -6.00 -7.11 -22.75
C ASN A 179 -6.44 -8.49 -22.21
N ASP A 180 -5.55 -9.18 -21.50
CA ASP A 180 -6.01 -10.15 -20.50
C ASP A 180 -5.43 -9.72 -19.14
N ALA A 181 -5.89 -8.57 -18.66
CA ALA A 181 -5.84 -8.30 -17.24
C ALA A 181 -6.69 -9.39 -16.57
N VAL A 182 -6.07 -10.25 -15.77
CA VAL A 182 -6.82 -11.24 -14.96
C VAL A 182 -7.86 -10.45 -14.17
N ASP A 183 -9.13 -10.68 -14.48
CA ASP A 183 -10.23 -9.97 -13.86
C ASP A 183 -10.45 -10.53 -12.45
N TYR A 184 -9.81 -9.89 -11.47
CA TYR A 184 -9.93 -10.24 -10.06
C TYR A 184 -11.29 -9.82 -9.46
N SER A 185 -12.17 -9.16 -10.22
CA SER A 185 -13.50 -8.78 -9.74
C SER A 185 -14.37 -9.99 -9.39
N ALA A 186 -14.13 -11.13 -10.04
CA ALA A 186 -14.82 -12.39 -9.76
C ALA A 186 -14.29 -13.11 -8.50
N MET A 187 -13.22 -12.63 -7.86
CA MET A 187 -12.72 -13.21 -6.61
C MET A 187 -13.47 -12.61 -5.39
N PRO A 188 -13.97 -13.44 -4.46
CA PRO A 188 -14.69 -12.97 -3.28
C PRO A 188 -13.89 -11.92 -2.49
N GLY A 189 -14.51 -10.79 -2.15
CA GLY A 189 -13.88 -9.71 -1.38
C GLY A 189 -12.92 -8.81 -2.18
N LEU A 190 -12.74 -9.03 -3.49
CA LEU A 190 -11.96 -8.18 -4.40
C LEU A 190 -12.82 -7.47 -5.46
N GLY A 191 -14.05 -7.92 -5.66
CA GLY A 191 -15.08 -7.27 -6.48
C GLY A 191 -16.08 -6.44 -5.65
N ASP A 192 -17.27 -6.24 -6.19
CA ASP A 192 -18.39 -5.59 -5.50
C ASP A 192 -19.03 -6.51 -4.44
N ASP A 193 -18.79 -7.82 -4.55
CA ASP A 193 -19.29 -8.84 -3.63
C ASP A 193 -18.42 -8.96 -2.37
N GLU A 194 -19.05 -8.87 -1.21
CA GLU A 194 -18.40 -9.03 0.09
C GLU A 194 -17.91 -10.48 0.33
N PHE A 195 -16.82 -10.62 1.09
CA PHE A 195 -16.25 -11.94 1.39
C PHE A 195 -17.25 -12.79 2.20
N PRO A 196 -17.51 -14.05 1.83
CA PRO A 196 -18.49 -14.89 2.51
C PRO A 196 -18.09 -15.19 3.96
N GLY A 197 -19.06 -15.52 4.81
CA GLY A 197 -18.85 -15.81 6.23
C GLY A 197 -19.80 -15.01 7.12
N PHE A 198 -19.24 -14.37 8.13
CA PHE A 198 -19.98 -13.49 9.05
C PHE A 198 -20.58 -12.30 8.29
N PRO A 199 -21.85 -11.92 8.57
CA PRO A 199 -22.49 -10.81 7.87
C PRO A 199 -21.76 -9.47 8.07
N HIS A 200 -21.84 -8.59 7.09
CA HIS A 200 -21.20 -7.27 7.14
C HIS A 200 -22.15 -6.12 7.46
N GLU A 201 -23.42 -6.25 7.07
CA GLU A 201 -24.44 -5.22 7.31
C GLU A 201 -24.99 -5.28 8.73
N ASP A 202 -25.48 -6.46 9.13
CA ASP A 202 -26.20 -6.62 10.39
C ASP A 202 -25.68 -7.84 11.15
N CYS A 203 -25.45 -7.65 12.45
CA CYS A 203 -25.06 -8.72 13.34
C CYS A 203 -26.22 -9.73 13.49
N PRO A 204 -25.94 -11.04 13.51
CA PRO A 204 -26.91 -12.05 13.95
C PRO A 204 -27.57 -11.72 15.29
N ALA A 205 -28.76 -12.28 15.53
CA ALA A 205 -29.50 -12.06 16.77
C ALA A 205 -28.67 -12.48 18.01
N ASP A 206 -28.01 -13.63 17.91
CA ASP A 206 -27.12 -14.18 18.93
C ASP A 206 -25.66 -14.13 18.48
N MET A 207 -24.76 -13.88 19.42
CA MET A 207 -23.33 -13.85 19.15
C MET A 207 -22.84 -15.25 18.75
N PRO A 208 -22.08 -15.40 17.65
CA PRO A 208 -21.49 -16.69 17.28
C PRO A 208 -20.55 -17.23 18.36
N ASP A 209 -20.35 -18.54 18.36
CA ASP A 209 -19.37 -19.15 19.25
C ASP A 209 -17.94 -18.74 18.87
N LEU A 210 -17.19 -18.24 19.85
CA LEU A 210 -15.82 -17.76 19.75
C LEU A 210 -14.83 -18.63 20.55
N SER A 211 -15.27 -19.81 21.00
CA SER A 211 -14.46 -20.75 21.80
C SER A 211 -13.13 -21.13 21.13
N GLU A 212 -13.14 -21.29 19.80
CA GLU A 212 -11.96 -21.61 19.00
C GLU A 212 -11.18 -20.38 18.49
N HIS A 213 -11.62 -19.16 18.82
CA HIS A 213 -11.01 -17.93 18.33
C HIS A 213 -9.92 -17.41 19.27
N HIS A 214 -8.76 -17.11 18.68
CA HIS A 214 -7.59 -16.54 19.33
C HIS A 214 -7.23 -15.17 18.73
N SER A 215 -8.00 -14.15 19.13
CA SER A 215 -7.80 -12.74 18.77
C SER A 215 -8.16 -11.82 19.95
N VAL A 216 -7.69 -10.57 19.90
CA VAL A 216 -8.04 -9.56 20.91
C VAL A 216 -9.55 -9.31 20.95
N MET A 217 -10.18 -9.18 19.77
CA MET A 217 -11.63 -9.03 19.64
C MET A 217 -12.39 -10.19 20.29
N ALA A 218 -11.99 -11.43 20.00
CA ALA A 218 -12.64 -12.60 20.57
C ALA A 218 -12.52 -12.65 22.10
N ASP A 219 -11.36 -12.31 22.65
CA ASP A 219 -11.17 -12.30 24.11
C ASP A 219 -12.00 -11.23 24.81
N VAL A 220 -12.14 -10.05 24.21
CA VAL A 220 -12.99 -8.98 24.75
C VAL A 220 -14.46 -9.40 24.73
N LEU A 221 -14.94 -9.97 23.62
CA LEU A 221 -16.33 -10.43 23.50
C LEU A 221 -16.63 -11.64 24.39
N LYS A 222 -15.69 -12.57 24.56
CA LYS A 222 -15.82 -13.69 25.52
C LYS A 222 -15.86 -13.21 26.96
N ALA A 223 -15.03 -12.22 27.32
CA ALA A 223 -15.01 -11.66 28.66
C ALA A 223 -16.26 -10.83 28.98
N ASN A 224 -16.85 -10.18 27.98
CA ASN A 224 -18.06 -9.38 28.14
C ASN A 224 -19.01 -9.51 26.94
N PRO A 225 -19.88 -10.54 26.93
CA PRO A 225 -20.84 -10.78 25.85
C PRO A 225 -21.87 -9.65 25.66
N ASP A 226 -22.14 -8.86 26.70
CA ASP A 226 -23.11 -7.77 26.64
C ASP A 226 -22.71 -6.67 25.66
N ILE A 227 -21.41 -6.53 25.36
CA ILE A 227 -20.91 -5.61 24.33
C ILE A 227 -21.58 -5.89 22.98
N TYR A 228 -21.72 -7.16 22.61
CA TYR A 228 -22.36 -7.55 21.36
C TYR A 228 -23.82 -7.09 21.34
N ASN A 229 -24.59 -7.41 22.40
CA ASN A 229 -25.99 -7.02 22.51
C ASN A 229 -26.20 -5.50 22.51
N ASN A 230 -25.30 -4.75 23.16
CA ASN A 230 -25.40 -3.29 23.25
C ASN A 230 -25.03 -2.55 21.97
N LEU A 231 -24.27 -3.18 21.07
CA LEU A 231 -23.72 -2.55 19.88
C LEU A 231 -24.25 -3.13 18.56
N LYS A 232 -24.88 -4.32 18.55
CA LYS A 232 -25.31 -5.02 17.32
C LYS A 232 -26.24 -4.20 16.42
N GLU A 233 -27.07 -3.33 17.00
CA GLU A 233 -28.02 -2.48 16.27
C GLU A 233 -27.49 -1.05 16.01
N LYS A 234 -26.33 -0.68 16.56
CA LYS A 234 -25.80 0.69 16.44
C LYS A 234 -25.02 0.85 15.14
N LYS A 235 -25.27 1.97 14.45
CA LYS A 235 -24.54 2.40 13.24
C LYS A 235 -24.01 3.82 13.40
N THR A 236 -22.86 4.09 12.80
CA THR A 236 -22.28 5.44 12.69
C THR A 236 -23.08 6.29 11.69
N PRO A 237 -22.90 7.63 11.63
CA PRO A 237 -23.53 8.48 10.61
C PRO A 237 -23.23 8.07 9.17
N ASN A 238 -22.12 7.37 8.94
CA ASN A 238 -21.73 6.81 7.64
C ASN A 238 -22.21 5.36 7.44
N GLY A 239 -23.13 4.86 8.26
CA GLY A 239 -23.72 3.54 8.13
C GLY A 239 -22.87 2.35 8.60
N VAL A 240 -21.66 2.59 9.12
CA VAL A 240 -20.79 1.50 9.62
C VAL A 240 -21.35 0.97 10.95
N GLY A 241 -21.75 -0.30 10.98
CA GLY A 241 -22.21 -1.02 12.18
C GLY A 241 -21.16 -1.95 12.77
N LEU A 242 -21.48 -2.57 13.92
CA LEU A 242 -20.59 -3.51 14.62
C LEU A 242 -20.18 -4.68 13.71
N ALA A 243 -21.12 -5.21 12.92
CA ALA A 243 -20.90 -6.38 12.08
C ALA A 243 -19.70 -6.19 11.14
N LYS A 244 -19.68 -5.06 10.44
CA LYS A 244 -18.58 -4.67 9.53
C LYS A 244 -17.23 -4.53 10.25
N CYS A 245 -17.23 -4.07 11.50
CA CYS A 245 -16.00 -3.87 12.27
C CYS A 245 -15.37 -5.19 12.72
N ILE A 246 -16.18 -6.15 13.16
CA ILE A 246 -15.69 -7.42 13.75
C ILE A 246 -15.67 -8.58 12.77
N LYS A 247 -16.23 -8.43 11.56
CA LYS A 247 -16.31 -9.48 10.53
C LYS A 247 -14.97 -10.20 10.32
N THR A 248 -13.88 -9.46 10.17
CA THR A 248 -12.53 -10.03 10.01
C THR A 248 -12.16 -10.96 11.17
N GLY A 249 -12.40 -10.55 12.42
CA GLY A 249 -12.12 -11.39 13.58
C GLY A 249 -13.13 -12.52 13.78
N MET A 250 -14.35 -12.42 13.25
CA MET A 250 -15.36 -13.49 13.27
C MET A 250 -15.04 -14.58 12.25
N ASP A 251 -14.62 -14.19 11.04
CA ASP A 251 -14.27 -15.09 9.95
C ASP A 251 -12.94 -15.83 10.19
N ASN A 252 -12.01 -15.20 10.90
CA ASN A 252 -10.67 -15.73 11.13
C ASN A 252 -10.48 -16.16 12.59
N LYS A 253 -10.37 -17.48 12.81
CA LYS A 253 -10.09 -18.07 14.14
C LYS A 253 -8.77 -17.62 14.76
N GLY A 254 -7.88 -16.99 13.98
CA GLY A 254 -6.57 -16.53 14.45
C GLY A 254 -5.50 -17.62 14.39
N HIS A 255 -4.38 -17.40 15.08
CA HIS A 255 -3.23 -18.31 15.07
C HIS A 255 -2.85 -18.71 16.50
N PRO A 256 -2.53 -19.99 16.79
CA PRO A 256 -2.28 -20.46 18.16
C PRO A 256 -1.17 -19.71 18.92
N MET A 257 -0.14 -19.23 18.21
CA MET A 257 1.01 -18.54 18.80
C MET A 257 1.01 -17.03 18.59
N ILE A 258 0.19 -16.50 17.68
CA ILE A 258 0.22 -15.09 17.30
C ILE A 258 -1.17 -14.51 17.50
N LYS A 259 -1.27 -13.50 18.36
CA LYS A 259 -2.53 -12.85 18.68
C LYS A 259 -2.80 -11.71 17.71
N THR A 260 -3.83 -11.87 16.89
CA THR A 260 -4.30 -10.83 15.97
C THR A 260 -5.31 -9.91 16.68
N VAL A 261 -5.56 -8.74 16.10
CA VAL A 261 -6.57 -7.81 16.64
C VAL A 261 -7.97 -8.40 16.50
N GLY A 262 -8.27 -8.97 15.33
CA GLY A 262 -9.60 -9.47 14.97
C GLY A 262 -10.23 -8.52 13.99
#